data_AF-M5BIA8-F1
#
_entry.id   AF-M5BIA8-F1
#
_cell.length_a   1.000
_cell.length_b   1.000
_cell.length_c   1.000
_cell.angle_alpha   90.00
_cell.angle_beta   90.00
_cell.angle_gamma   90.00
#
_symmetry.space_group_name_H-M   'P 1'
#
loop_
_entity.id
_entity.type
_entity.pdbx_description
1 polymer ?
#
loop_
_entity_poly.entity_id
_entity_poly.type
_entity_poly.pdbx_seq_one_letter_code
_entity_poly.pdbx_strand_id
1 'polypeptide(L)'
;MSARPSLDNPQLDARNGPVPHFDRHLSVLKSGYLYFFSERIRIEGQYIEELKALYKRMKQQDSALEIGMEYSQARSAWREVRESLDREVQSRTAFCTAVNTDVIRPLRELRDTQERTRQRIHEDMKESQSAYTECAENQLPRAHKLYRRKCQEAEESRMAPAIPMPPNPHGSNNPSDNGRPLFSPSQEAFSPPPSYANLHSPEGGHAHPTPNAAAGTSSTGLVSTTSRGEGPDRARSPPPQVGPRAAIQDFTQQSKKGLNQLKSFLDGKRDAGGSLREGSERGNSALRNVRARREAEEADKDYRKVVYKLETLRRWRGNVIRAGFTVRGLELNFTAI
;
A
#
# COMPACT_ATOMS: atom_id res chain seq x y z
N MET A 1 -31.27 -20.41 10.93
CA MET A 1 -30.18 -20.15 9.97
C MET A 1 -29.99 -18.65 9.86
N SER A 2 -29.02 -18.10 10.59
CA SER A 2 -28.79 -16.64 10.64
C SER A 2 -27.99 -16.22 9.41
N ALA A 3 -28.60 -15.39 8.55
CA ALA A 3 -27.93 -14.82 7.39
C ALA A 3 -26.72 -13.99 7.86
N ARG A 4 -25.52 -14.33 7.38
CA ARG A 4 -24.35 -13.47 7.52
C ARG A 4 -24.66 -12.14 6.81
N PRO A 5 -24.49 -10.97 7.45
CA PRO A 5 -24.58 -9.71 6.75
C PRO A 5 -23.53 -9.71 5.65
N SER A 6 -23.96 -9.55 4.40
CA SER A 6 -23.05 -9.33 3.28
C SER A 6 -22.29 -8.03 3.54
N LEU A 7 -21.01 -8.14 3.87
CA LEU A 7 -20.07 -7.02 3.94
C LEU A 7 -19.74 -6.45 2.55
N ASP A 8 -20.31 -7.01 1.48
CA ASP A 8 -20.11 -6.59 0.10
C ASP A 8 -21.30 -5.75 -0.40
N ASN A 9 -21.75 -4.76 0.39
CA ASN A 9 -22.70 -3.78 -0.11
C ASN A 9 -21.97 -2.46 -0.46
N PRO A 10 -21.46 -2.30 -1.69
CA PRO A 10 -20.69 -1.12 -2.09
C PRO A 10 -21.47 0.19 -1.95
N GLN A 11 -22.81 0.14 -1.93
CA GLN A 11 -23.66 1.30 -1.68
C GLN A 11 -23.58 1.82 -0.22
N LEU A 12 -23.36 0.95 0.76
CA LEU A 12 -23.21 1.36 2.16
C LEU A 12 -21.83 1.98 2.41
N ASP A 13 -20.78 1.44 1.78
CA ASP A 13 -19.43 2.00 1.84
C ASP A 13 -19.32 3.37 1.14
N ALA A 14 -20.09 3.60 0.08
CA ALA A 14 -20.06 4.86 -0.66
C ALA A 14 -20.66 6.04 0.13
N ARG A 15 -21.65 5.80 1.00
CA ARG A 15 -22.37 6.87 1.73
C ARG A 15 -21.97 6.97 3.20
N ASN A 16 -21.59 5.85 3.81
CA ASN A 16 -21.20 5.77 5.22
C ASN A 16 -19.73 5.33 5.42
N GLY A 17 -18.91 5.37 4.37
CA GLY A 17 -17.49 5.06 4.45
C GLY A 17 -16.66 6.15 5.13
N PRO A 18 -15.38 5.86 5.45
CA PRO A 18 -14.51 6.81 6.15
C PRO A 18 -14.29 8.11 5.35
N VAL A 19 -14.20 8.04 4.01
CA VAL A 19 -13.97 9.21 3.15
C VAL A 19 -15.13 10.23 3.23
N PRO A 20 -16.41 9.86 3.03
CA PRO A 20 -17.55 10.76 3.26
C PRO A 20 -17.59 11.40 4.65
N HIS A 21 -17.11 10.69 5.68
CA HIS A 21 -17.00 11.26 7.03
C HIS A 21 -15.95 12.37 7.11
N PHE A 22 -14.76 12.14 6.53
CA PHE A 22 -13.74 13.18 6.39
C PHE A 22 -14.28 14.39 5.60
N ASP A 23 -14.99 14.15 4.49
CA ASP A 23 -15.57 15.23 3.68
C ASP A 23 -16.53 16.12 4.50
N ARG A 24 -17.38 15.51 5.34
CA ARG A 24 -18.28 16.26 6.23
C ARG A 24 -17.50 17.09 7.25
N HIS A 25 -16.47 16.53 7.88
CA HIS A 25 -15.65 17.24 8.86
C HIS A 25 -14.87 18.39 8.22
N LEU A 26 -14.24 18.14 7.07
CA LEU A 26 -13.53 19.14 6.29
C LEU A 26 -14.47 20.28 5.84
N SER A 27 -15.72 19.96 5.48
CA SER A 27 -16.74 20.98 5.18
C SER A 27 -17.05 21.85 6.41
N VAL A 28 -17.25 21.26 7.59
CA VAL A 28 -17.47 22.02 8.83
C VAL A 28 -16.27 22.90 9.19
N LEU A 29 -15.04 22.41 9.02
CA LEU A 29 -13.83 23.20 9.26
C LEU A 29 -13.69 24.36 8.27
N LYS A 30 -13.85 24.09 6.96
CA LYS A 30 -13.65 25.06 5.89
C LYS A 30 -14.77 26.11 5.86
N SER A 31 -16.01 25.67 5.80
CA SER A 31 -17.20 26.52 5.63
C SER A 31 -17.78 27.05 6.94
N GLY A 32 -17.45 26.41 8.07
CA GLY A 32 -17.86 26.86 9.40
C GLY A 32 -16.75 27.69 10.06
N TYR A 33 -15.88 27.02 10.80
CA TYR A 33 -14.94 27.68 11.71
C TYR A 33 -13.92 28.58 11.01
N LEU A 34 -13.22 28.08 9.98
CA LEU A 34 -12.21 28.87 9.28
C LEU A 34 -12.82 30.08 8.58
N TYR A 35 -13.97 29.90 7.94
CA TYR A 35 -14.71 31.01 7.32
C TYR A 35 -15.11 32.05 8.37
N PHE A 36 -15.76 31.62 9.46
CA PHE A 36 -16.21 32.51 10.54
C PHE A 36 -15.07 33.34 11.15
N PHE A 37 -13.97 32.72 11.55
CA PHE A 37 -12.86 33.43 12.18
C PHE A 37 -12.10 34.32 11.20
N SER A 38 -11.95 33.89 9.94
CA SER A 38 -11.34 34.73 8.91
C SER A 38 -12.19 35.98 8.66
N GLU A 39 -13.50 35.82 8.61
CA GLU A 39 -14.44 36.92 8.43
C GLU A 39 -14.47 37.84 9.65
N ARG A 40 -14.39 37.29 10.86
CA ARG A 40 -14.28 38.07 12.09
C ARG A 40 -13.02 38.95 12.10
N ILE A 41 -11.86 38.39 11.72
CA ILE A 41 -10.62 39.17 11.61
C ILE A 41 -10.75 40.24 10.51
N ARG A 42 -11.40 39.93 9.38
CA ARG A 42 -11.61 40.89 8.29
C ARG A 42 -12.42 42.11 8.79
N ILE A 43 -13.51 41.87 9.51
CA ILE A 43 -14.38 42.92 10.06
C ILE A 43 -13.64 43.71 11.14
N GLU A 44 -12.97 43.04 12.08
CA GLU A 44 -12.19 43.71 13.13
C GLU A 44 -11.04 44.53 12.54
N GLY A 45 -10.38 44.05 11.49
CA GLY A 45 -9.36 44.80 10.75
C GLY A 45 -9.91 46.10 10.17
N GLN A 46 -11.10 46.07 9.58
CA GLN A 46 -11.78 47.29 9.09
C GLN A 46 -12.08 48.26 10.23
N TYR A 47 -12.63 47.76 11.33
CA TYR A 47 -12.92 48.58 12.51
C TYR A 47 -11.66 49.22 13.11
N ILE A 48 -10.55 48.47 13.20
CA ILE A 48 -9.25 48.97 13.66
C ILE A 48 -8.75 50.12 12.76
N GLU A 49 -8.86 49.98 11.44
CA GLU A 49 -8.42 51.04 10.52
C GLU A 49 -9.28 52.31 10.65
N GLU A 50 -10.59 52.17 10.87
CA GLU A 50 -11.48 53.29 11.15
C GLU A 50 -11.14 53.99 12.48
N LEU A 51 -10.87 53.21 13.54
CA LEU A 51 -10.43 53.74 14.83
C LEU A 51 -9.09 54.48 14.73
N LYS A 52 -8.11 53.92 14.00
CA LYS A 52 -6.83 54.60 13.73
C LYS A 52 -7.04 55.91 12.98
N ALA A 53 -7.90 55.90 11.96
CA ALA A 53 -8.22 57.11 11.20
C ALA A 53 -8.92 58.17 12.05
N LEU A 54 -9.77 57.75 13.00
CA LEU A 54 -10.42 58.65 13.96
C LEU A 54 -9.41 59.23 14.95
N TYR A 55 -8.59 58.39 15.60
CA TYR A 55 -7.55 58.82 16.52
C TYR A 55 -6.59 59.82 15.87
N LYS A 56 -6.15 59.54 14.64
CA LYS A 56 -5.28 60.44 13.86
C LYS A 56 -5.94 61.80 13.63
N ARG A 57 -7.21 61.82 13.20
CA ARG A 57 -7.97 63.07 12.98
C ARG A 57 -8.13 63.86 14.27
N MET A 58 -8.52 63.20 15.36
CA MET A 58 -8.64 63.84 16.68
C MET A 58 -7.31 64.43 17.14
N LYS A 59 -6.21 63.67 17.03
CA LYS A 59 -4.87 64.13 17.42
C LYS A 59 -4.41 65.34 16.61
N GLN A 60 -4.69 65.37 15.30
CA GLN A 60 -4.38 66.52 14.43
C GLN A 60 -5.16 67.77 14.84
N GLN A 61 -6.48 67.65 15.04
CA GLN A 61 -7.31 68.77 15.50
C GLN A 61 -6.85 69.28 16.86
N ASP A 62 -6.50 68.36 17.77
CA ASP A 62 -6.09 68.70 19.12
C ASP A 62 -4.74 69.41 19.17
N SER A 63 -3.80 69.05 18.29
CA SER A 63 -2.49 69.71 18.18
C SER A 63 -2.59 71.19 17.82
N ALA A 64 -3.64 71.60 17.09
CA ALA A 64 -3.89 73.00 16.77
C ALA A 64 -4.41 73.81 17.97
N LEU A 65 -5.03 73.13 18.96
CA LEU A 65 -5.61 73.75 20.16
C LEU A 65 -4.64 73.76 21.35
N GLU A 66 -3.57 72.97 21.32
CA GLU A 66 -2.55 72.93 22.37
C GLU A 66 -1.57 74.12 22.32
N ILE A 67 -1.57 74.91 21.25
CA ILE A 67 -0.71 76.10 21.11
C ILE A 67 -1.36 77.29 21.84
N GLY A 68 -0.82 77.67 23.00
CA GLY A 68 -1.16 78.91 23.70
C GLY A 68 -2.32 78.84 24.69
N MET A 69 -2.86 77.65 24.99
CA MET A 69 -3.89 77.46 26.03
C MET A 69 -3.28 76.94 27.34
N GLU A 70 -3.69 77.53 28.47
CA GLU A 70 -3.43 76.95 29.80
C GLU A 70 -4.20 75.64 29.98
N TYR A 71 -3.56 74.68 30.65
CA TYR A 71 -4.10 73.35 30.88
C TYR A 71 -5.38 73.40 31.74
N SER A 72 -6.53 73.17 31.13
CA SER A 72 -7.81 72.97 31.82
C SER A 72 -8.05 71.49 32.14
N GLN A 73 -8.76 71.20 33.24
CA GLN A 73 -9.24 69.85 33.55
C GLN A 73 -10.04 69.23 32.38
N ALA A 74 -10.81 70.04 31.65
CA ALA A 74 -11.53 69.58 30.46
C ALA A 74 -10.57 69.10 29.34
N ARG A 75 -9.43 69.77 29.15
CA ARG A 75 -8.39 69.37 28.19
C ARG A 75 -7.70 68.08 28.60
N SER A 76 -7.44 67.90 29.91
CA SER A 76 -6.90 66.64 30.44
C SER A 76 -7.88 65.48 30.26
N ALA A 77 -9.17 65.68 30.55
CA ALA A 77 -10.20 64.66 30.36
C ALA A 77 -10.35 64.28 28.87
N TRP A 78 -10.29 65.27 27.97
CA TRP A 78 -10.31 65.02 26.53
C TRP A 78 -9.10 64.23 26.04
N ARG A 79 -7.90 64.52 26.55
CA ARG A 79 -6.70 63.74 26.26
C ARG A 79 -6.88 62.28 26.67
N GLU A 80 -7.44 62.02 27.84
CA GLU A 80 -7.70 60.66 28.31
C GLU A 80 -8.67 59.90 27.40
N VAL A 81 -9.73 60.54 26.93
CA VAL A 81 -10.66 59.96 25.93
C VAL A 81 -9.91 59.59 24.65
N ARG A 82 -9.02 60.46 24.17
CA ARG A 82 -8.21 60.20 22.97
C ARG A 82 -7.23 59.06 23.17
N GLU A 83 -6.49 59.02 24.28
CA GLU A 83 -5.57 57.91 24.58
C GLU A 83 -6.34 56.59 24.82
N SER A 84 -7.58 56.65 25.31
CA SER A 84 -8.45 55.46 25.39
C SER A 84 -8.75 54.86 24.02
N LEU A 85 -8.88 55.68 22.96
CA LEU A 85 -9.05 55.16 21.59
C LEU A 85 -7.80 54.44 21.11
N ASP A 86 -6.60 54.95 21.43
CA ASP A 86 -5.35 54.27 21.08
C ASP A 86 -5.21 52.92 21.79
N ARG A 87 -5.56 52.86 23.09
CA ARG A 87 -5.62 51.60 23.84
C ARG A 87 -6.63 50.61 23.26
N GLU A 88 -7.79 51.09 22.80
CA GLU A 88 -8.77 50.24 22.11
C GLU A 88 -8.20 49.67 20.80
N VAL A 89 -7.51 50.49 19.99
CA VAL A 89 -6.81 50.04 18.77
C VAL A 89 -5.78 48.94 19.10
N GLN A 90 -4.99 49.13 20.15
CA GLN A 90 -3.99 48.15 20.59
C GLN A 90 -4.65 46.84 21.03
N SER A 91 -5.70 46.92 21.87
CA SER A 91 -6.47 45.76 22.36
C SER A 91 -7.09 44.94 21.21
N ARG A 92 -7.73 45.62 20.25
CA ARG A 92 -8.33 44.97 19.08
C ARG A 92 -7.29 44.35 18.15
N THR A 93 -6.15 45.00 17.97
CA THR A 93 -5.03 44.46 17.20
C THR A 93 -4.45 43.19 17.86
N ALA A 94 -4.32 43.19 19.19
CA ALA A 94 -3.89 42.02 19.95
C ALA A 94 -4.92 40.88 19.83
N PHE A 95 -6.22 41.18 19.90
CA PHE A 95 -7.28 40.20 19.67
C PHE A 95 -7.18 39.54 18.29
N CYS A 96 -7.06 40.32 17.21
CA CYS A 96 -6.87 39.78 15.86
C CYS A 96 -5.63 38.88 15.76
N THR A 97 -4.55 39.28 16.41
CA THR A 97 -3.30 38.49 16.45
C THR A 97 -3.52 37.16 17.15
N ALA A 98 -4.17 37.16 18.32
CA ALA A 98 -4.49 35.95 19.07
C ALA A 98 -5.40 35.00 18.27
N VAL A 99 -6.50 35.50 17.69
CA VAL A 99 -7.40 34.67 16.86
C VAL A 99 -6.65 34.07 15.67
N ASN A 100 -5.76 34.82 15.03
CA ASN A 100 -5.02 34.31 13.89
C ASN A 100 -4.02 33.20 14.30
N THR A 101 -3.33 33.39 15.41
CA THR A 101 -2.23 32.51 15.87
C THR A 101 -2.71 31.28 16.61
N ASP A 102 -3.75 31.42 17.44
CA ASP A 102 -4.22 30.41 18.39
C ASP A 102 -5.48 29.68 17.88
N VAL A 103 -6.19 30.23 16.90
CA VAL A 103 -7.42 29.62 16.37
C VAL A 103 -7.28 29.29 14.89
N ILE A 104 -7.06 30.29 14.03
CA ILE A 104 -7.06 30.08 12.57
C ILE A 104 -5.90 29.16 12.15
N ARG A 105 -4.69 29.40 12.67
CA ARG A 105 -3.52 28.59 12.30
C ARG A 105 -3.68 27.11 12.73
N PRO A 106 -4.03 26.77 13.98
CA PRO A 106 -4.28 25.38 14.37
C PRO A 106 -5.41 24.72 13.56
N LEU A 107 -6.52 25.43 13.31
CA LEU A 107 -7.61 24.90 12.49
C LEU A 107 -7.18 24.64 11.03
N ARG A 108 -6.26 25.44 10.50
CA ARG A 108 -5.68 25.26 9.17
C ARG A 108 -4.79 24.02 9.13
N GLU A 109 -3.93 23.84 10.13
CA GLU A 109 -3.05 22.67 10.27
C GLU A 109 -3.85 21.37 10.45
N LEU A 110 -4.93 21.41 11.24
CA LEU A 110 -5.85 20.30 11.41
C LEU A 110 -6.53 19.94 10.08
N ARG A 111 -7.08 20.94 9.37
CA ARG A 111 -7.69 20.74 8.05
C ARG A 111 -6.71 20.08 7.08
N ASP A 112 -5.47 20.56 7.01
CA ASP A 112 -4.47 20.03 6.08
C ASP A 112 -4.06 18.61 6.43
N THR A 113 -4.02 18.29 7.73
CA THR A 113 -3.78 16.93 8.21
C THR A 113 -4.94 16.01 7.84
N GLN A 114 -6.17 16.42 8.07
CA GLN A 114 -7.36 15.65 7.70
C GLN A 114 -7.47 15.43 6.19
N GLU A 115 -7.11 16.41 5.36
CA GLU A 115 -7.11 16.28 3.90
C GLU A 115 -6.08 15.22 3.44
N ARG A 116 -4.86 15.26 3.99
CA ARG A 116 -3.83 14.26 3.74
C ARG A 116 -4.26 12.86 4.17
N THR A 117 -4.82 12.73 5.38
CA THR A 117 -5.32 11.47 5.92
C THR A 117 -6.44 10.90 5.04
N ARG A 118 -7.41 11.74 4.67
CA ARG A 118 -8.50 11.39 3.75
C ARG A 118 -7.97 10.85 2.43
N GLN A 119 -7.04 11.57 1.80
CA GLN A 119 -6.48 11.19 0.51
C GLN A 119 -5.78 9.82 0.57
N ARG A 120 -4.99 9.59 1.63
CA ARG A 120 -4.33 8.30 1.86
C ARG A 120 -5.34 7.16 2.02
N ILE A 121 -6.37 7.34 2.85
CA ILE A 121 -7.41 6.32 3.04
C ILE A 121 -8.12 6.01 1.71
N HIS A 122 -8.44 7.04 0.93
CA HIS A 122 -9.06 6.87 -0.37
C HIS A 122 -8.17 6.07 -1.34
N GLU A 123 -6.86 6.36 -1.36
CA GLU A 123 -5.88 5.62 -2.17
C GLU A 123 -5.74 4.16 -1.72
N ASP A 124 -5.58 3.90 -0.42
CA ASP A 124 -5.50 2.54 0.15
C ASP A 124 -6.78 1.72 -0.18
N MET A 125 -7.95 2.36 -0.11
CA MET A 125 -9.23 1.75 -0.48
C MET A 125 -9.29 1.42 -1.98
N LYS A 126 -8.84 2.33 -2.83
CA LYS A 126 -8.79 2.12 -4.28
C LYS A 126 -7.81 1.01 -4.64
N GLU A 127 -6.63 0.98 -4.03
CA GLU A 127 -5.62 -0.06 -4.25
C GLU A 127 -6.14 -1.43 -3.82
N SER A 128 -6.73 -1.53 -2.63
CA SER A 128 -7.30 -2.79 -2.13
C SER A 128 -8.46 -3.31 -2.96
N GLN A 129 -9.30 -2.42 -3.46
CA GLN A 129 -10.35 -2.79 -4.40
C GLN A 129 -9.76 -3.26 -5.74
N SER A 130 -8.80 -2.53 -6.31
CA SER A 130 -8.17 -2.87 -7.60
C SER A 130 -7.47 -4.23 -7.53
N ALA A 131 -6.68 -4.48 -6.49
CA ALA A 131 -5.96 -5.74 -6.32
C ALA A 131 -6.93 -6.93 -6.16
N TYR A 132 -8.02 -6.74 -5.39
CA TYR A 132 -9.07 -7.74 -5.27
C TYR A 132 -9.73 -8.04 -6.61
N THR A 133 -10.16 -7.00 -7.34
CA THR A 133 -10.81 -7.13 -8.65
C THR A 133 -9.89 -7.82 -9.65
N GLU A 134 -8.61 -7.44 -9.73
CA GLU A 134 -7.66 -8.09 -10.63
C GLU A 134 -7.49 -9.58 -10.32
N CYS A 135 -7.40 -9.94 -9.03
CA CYS A 135 -7.30 -11.32 -8.61
C CYS A 135 -8.58 -12.11 -8.91
N ALA A 136 -9.75 -11.52 -8.64
CA ALA A 136 -11.06 -12.14 -8.79
C ALA A 136 -11.45 -12.33 -10.26
N GLU A 137 -11.21 -11.33 -11.11
CA GLU A 137 -11.68 -11.28 -12.49
C GLU A 137 -10.65 -11.81 -13.49
N ASN A 138 -9.35 -11.67 -13.22
CA ASN A 138 -8.30 -12.07 -14.15
C ASN A 138 -7.56 -13.33 -13.70
N GLN A 139 -6.98 -13.30 -12.50
CA GLN A 139 -6.05 -14.36 -12.06
C GLN A 139 -6.81 -15.66 -11.74
N LEU A 140 -7.91 -15.57 -10.99
CA LEU A 140 -8.68 -16.73 -10.57
C LEU A 140 -9.32 -17.49 -11.75
N PRO A 141 -10.01 -16.85 -12.71
CA PRO A 141 -10.61 -17.58 -13.83
C PRO A 141 -9.57 -18.21 -14.75
N ARG A 142 -8.42 -17.54 -14.96
CA ARG A 142 -7.29 -18.09 -15.73
C ARG A 142 -6.69 -19.32 -15.06
N ALA A 143 -6.40 -19.25 -13.76
CA ALA A 143 -5.87 -20.37 -12.99
C ALA A 143 -6.86 -21.55 -12.96
N HIS A 144 -8.16 -21.27 -12.77
CA HIS A 144 -9.21 -22.29 -12.80
C HIS A 144 -9.32 -22.99 -14.17
N LYS A 145 -9.29 -22.21 -15.28
CA LYS A 145 -9.32 -22.76 -16.64
C LYS A 145 -8.09 -23.62 -16.92
N LEU A 146 -6.90 -23.17 -16.50
CA LEU A 146 -5.65 -23.90 -16.65
C LEU A 146 -5.67 -25.22 -15.86
N TYR A 147 -6.08 -25.17 -14.59
CA TYR A 147 -6.23 -26.35 -13.74
C TYR A 147 -7.17 -27.38 -14.36
N ARG A 148 -8.38 -26.95 -14.79
CA ARG A 148 -9.33 -27.86 -15.44
C ARG A 148 -8.77 -28.48 -16.71
N ARG A 149 -8.11 -27.70 -17.56
CA ARG A 149 -7.46 -28.20 -18.77
C ARG A 149 -6.37 -29.23 -18.45
N LYS A 150 -5.51 -28.95 -17.47
CA LYS A 150 -4.41 -29.85 -17.09
C LYS A 150 -4.90 -31.15 -16.43
N CYS A 151 -5.97 -31.10 -15.65
CA CYS A 151 -6.62 -32.30 -15.14
C CYS A 151 -7.18 -33.16 -16.29
N GLN A 152 -7.82 -32.53 -17.27
CA GLN A 152 -8.34 -33.23 -18.44
C GLN A 152 -7.20 -33.88 -19.26
N GLU A 153 -6.12 -33.16 -19.53
CA GLU A 153 -4.92 -33.70 -20.23
C GLU A 153 -4.28 -34.89 -19.48
N ALA A 154 -4.28 -34.85 -18.14
CA ALA A 154 -3.78 -35.96 -17.31
C ALA A 154 -4.69 -37.20 -17.37
N GLU A 155 -6.00 -37.02 -17.36
CA GLU A 155 -6.98 -38.11 -17.55
C GLU A 155 -6.89 -38.71 -18.96
N GLU A 156 -6.78 -37.88 -20.00
CA GLU A 156 -6.60 -38.31 -21.40
C GLU A 156 -5.28 -39.08 -21.58
N SER A 157 -4.19 -38.62 -20.94
CA SER A 157 -2.89 -39.32 -20.93
C SER A 157 -2.92 -40.64 -20.14
N ARG A 158 -3.92 -40.85 -19.27
CA ARG A 158 -4.18 -42.13 -18.57
C ARG A 158 -5.03 -43.06 -19.42
N MET A 159 -6.03 -42.54 -20.14
CA MET A 159 -6.94 -43.33 -20.98
C MET A 159 -6.36 -43.64 -22.37
N ALA A 160 -5.26 -43.00 -22.77
CA ALA A 160 -4.57 -43.32 -24.01
C ALA A 160 -4.18 -44.81 -24.04
N PRO A 161 -4.64 -45.60 -25.03
CA PRO A 161 -4.44 -47.04 -25.06
C PRO A 161 -2.95 -47.37 -25.10
N ALA A 162 -2.51 -48.22 -24.17
CA ALA A 162 -1.27 -48.95 -24.35
C ALA A 162 -1.45 -49.84 -25.59
N ILE A 163 -0.79 -49.49 -26.69
CA ILE A 163 -0.85 -50.26 -27.94
C ILE A 163 -0.52 -51.73 -27.60
N PRO A 164 -1.45 -52.69 -27.84
CA PRO A 164 -1.20 -54.11 -27.61
C PRO A 164 -0.06 -54.58 -28.53
N MET A 165 0.87 -55.38 -28.01
CA MET A 165 1.89 -55.99 -28.87
C MET A 165 1.26 -56.99 -29.83
N PRO A 166 1.75 -57.11 -31.08
CA PRO A 166 1.69 -58.38 -31.78
C PRO A 166 2.57 -59.42 -31.05
N PRO A 167 2.15 -60.70 -30.95
CA PRO A 167 2.99 -61.75 -30.40
C PRO A 167 4.19 -61.98 -31.31
N ASN A 168 5.41 -61.80 -30.80
CA ASN A 168 6.63 -62.04 -31.56
C ASN A 168 6.88 -63.56 -31.64
N PRO A 169 7.04 -64.18 -32.83
CA PRO A 169 6.98 -65.63 -32.99
C PRO A 169 8.35 -66.32 -33.00
N HIS A 170 9.37 -65.84 -32.29
CA HIS A 170 10.68 -66.50 -32.25
C HIS A 170 11.19 -66.61 -30.80
N GLY A 171 10.96 -67.79 -30.22
CA GLY A 171 11.46 -68.21 -28.91
C GLY A 171 11.21 -69.70 -28.74
N SER A 172 11.96 -70.53 -29.45
CA SER A 172 11.92 -71.99 -29.32
C SER A 172 12.94 -72.46 -28.28
N ASN A 173 12.40 -73.09 -27.24
CA ASN A 173 12.89 -74.25 -26.48
C ASN A 173 14.27 -74.21 -25.80
N ASN A 174 14.28 -74.24 -24.45
CA ASN A 174 14.37 -75.52 -23.71
C ASN A 174 14.08 -75.36 -22.19
N PRO A 175 13.68 -76.45 -21.49
CA PRO A 175 13.20 -76.42 -20.09
C PRO A 175 14.25 -76.88 -19.05
N SER A 176 13.94 -76.59 -17.77
CA SER A 176 14.64 -76.98 -16.51
C SER A 176 15.83 -76.06 -16.15
N ASP A 177 16.09 -75.61 -14.93
CA ASP A 177 15.66 -76.01 -13.59
C ASP A 177 15.90 -74.83 -12.61
N ASN A 178 15.13 -74.82 -11.53
CA ASN A 178 15.30 -74.17 -10.22
C ASN A 178 16.11 -72.87 -10.04
N GLY A 179 15.43 -71.83 -9.53
CA GLY A 179 16.07 -70.69 -8.87
C GLY A 179 15.07 -69.64 -8.33
N ARG A 180 14.57 -69.84 -7.10
CA ARG A 180 13.83 -68.81 -6.34
C ARG A 180 14.77 -67.63 -5.97
N PRO A 181 14.23 -66.40 -5.95
CA PRO A 181 14.29 -65.58 -4.74
C PRO A 181 12.89 -64.99 -4.44
N LEU A 182 12.31 -65.25 -3.27
CA LEU A 182 12.43 -64.45 -2.04
C LEU A 182 12.08 -62.97 -2.26
N PHE A 183 10.82 -62.59 -2.03
CA PHE A 183 10.40 -61.51 -1.14
C PHE A 183 8.87 -61.49 -1.02
N SER A 184 8.38 -61.61 0.21
CA SER A 184 6.97 -61.64 0.60
C SER A 184 6.35 -60.24 0.71
N PRO A 185 5.02 -60.11 0.56
CA PRO A 185 4.32 -58.84 0.73
C PRO A 185 4.09 -58.57 2.22
N SER A 186 4.58 -57.43 2.72
CA SER A 186 4.19 -56.93 4.04
C SER A 186 2.99 -56.00 3.88
N GLN A 187 1.83 -56.53 4.24
CA GLN A 187 0.67 -55.78 4.71
C GLN A 187 1.07 -55.07 6.01
N GLU A 188 0.92 -53.74 6.09
CA GLU A 188 0.67 -53.10 7.37
C GLU A 188 -0.50 -52.13 7.27
N ALA A 189 -1.34 -52.26 8.28
CA ALA A 189 -2.66 -51.71 8.42
C ALA A 189 -2.65 -50.27 8.94
N PHE A 190 -3.77 -49.63 8.68
CA PHE A 190 -4.27 -48.43 9.33
C PHE A 190 -3.87 -48.31 10.82
N SER A 191 -3.35 -47.14 11.20
CA SER A 191 -3.35 -46.64 12.57
C SER A 191 -4.13 -45.32 12.65
N PRO A 192 -5.03 -45.14 13.64
CA PRO A 192 -5.88 -43.95 13.78
C PRO A 192 -5.16 -42.78 14.49
N PRO A 193 -5.71 -41.55 14.44
CA PRO A 193 -5.06 -40.36 14.99
C PRO A 193 -5.33 -40.22 16.51
N PRO A 194 -4.43 -39.58 17.29
CA PRO A 194 -4.75 -39.24 18.66
C PRO A 194 -5.68 -38.01 18.69
N SER A 195 -6.80 -38.18 19.38
CA SER A 195 -7.73 -37.11 19.74
C SER A 195 -7.32 -36.45 21.06
N TYR A 196 -7.64 -35.17 21.13
CA TYR A 196 -7.55 -34.19 22.22
C TYR A 196 -7.76 -34.71 23.66
N ALA A 197 -6.95 -34.17 24.58
CA ALA A 197 -7.32 -33.99 25.98
C ALA A 197 -7.17 -32.51 26.38
N ASN A 198 -8.30 -31.87 26.66
CA ASN A 198 -8.42 -30.66 27.46
C ASN A 198 -8.04 -30.98 28.91
N LEU A 199 -7.38 -30.06 29.62
CA LEU A 199 -7.66 -29.78 31.04
C LEU A 199 -7.05 -28.42 31.48
N HIS A 200 -7.96 -27.47 31.75
CA HIS A 200 -8.00 -26.46 32.82
C HIS A 200 -6.79 -25.59 33.23
N SER A 201 -7.09 -24.29 33.39
CA SER A 201 -6.39 -23.25 34.16
C SER A 201 -6.01 -23.66 35.59
N PRO A 202 -5.14 -22.86 36.24
CA PRO A 202 -5.71 -21.99 37.28
C PRO A 202 -5.20 -20.54 37.24
N GLU A 203 -6.00 -19.70 37.90
CA GLU A 203 -5.78 -18.29 38.22
C GLU A 203 -4.62 -18.06 39.20
N GLY A 204 -4.09 -16.83 39.16
CA GLY A 204 -3.77 -16.07 40.38
C GLY A 204 -2.33 -16.06 40.86
N GLY A 205 -1.74 -14.85 40.95
CA GLY A 205 -0.67 -14.58 41.92
C GLY A 205 0.49 -13.68 41.48
N HIS A 206 0.27 -12.36 41.51
CA HIS A 206 1.17 -11.29 41.97
C HIS A 206 2.70 -11.42 41.81
N ALA A 207 3.32 -10.48 41.06
CA ALA A 207 4.43 -9.66 41.56
C ALA A 207 4.74 -8.47 40.61
N HIS A 208 4.68 -7.27 41.18
CA HIS A 208 5.24 -6.00 40.69
C HIS A 208 6.78 -6.08 40.58
N PRO A 209 7.44 -5.24 39.76
CA PRO A 209 7.85 -3.93 40.29
C PRO A 209 7.69 -2.74 39.32
N THR A 210 7.50 -1.58 39.94
CA THR A 210 7.31 -0.22 39.42
C THR A 210 8.66 0.51 39.23
N PRO A 211 8.69 1.78 38.73
CA PRO A 211 9.63 2.22 37.69
C PRO A 211 10.65 3.25 38.17
N ASN A 212 11.66 3.51 37.34
CA ASN A 212 12.46 4.75 37.26
C ASN A 212 13.42 4.58 36.07
N ALA A 213 13.84 5.58 35.30
CA ALA A 213 13.61 7.02 35.30
C ALA A 213 14.00 7.56 33.91
N ALA A 214 13.48 8.75 33.64
CA ALA A 214 13.99 9.79 32.75
C ALA A 214 15.46 9.67 32.27
N ALA A 215 15.65 9.86 30.96
CA ALA A 215 16.79 10.60 30.43
C ALA A 215 16.41 11.15 29.05
N GLY A 216 15.99 12.41 29.02
CA GLY A 216 16.15 13.24 27.85
C GLY A 216 17.59 13.73 27.78
N THR A 217 18.20 13.67 26.61
CA THR A 217 19.37 14.49 26.28
C THR A 217 19.29 14.92 24.82
N SER A 218 18.98 16.19 24.67
CA SER A 218 19.29 17.02 23.52
C SER A 218 20.81 17.12 23.34
N SER A 219 21.28 17.11 22.09
CA SER A 219 22.48 17.83 21.66
C SER A 219 22.37 18.04 20.14
N THR A 220 21.90 19.20 19.67
CA THR A 220 22.70 20.40 19.34
C THR A 220 24.04 20.11 18.65
N GLY A 221 24.08 20.47 17.37
CA GLY A 221 25.11 21.38 16.84
C GLY A 221 26.39 20.74 16.34
N LEU A 222 26.62 20.87 15.03
CA LEU A 222 27.90 21.33 14.49
C LEU A 222 27.67 21.93 13.10
N VAL A 223 27.58 23.26 13.09
CA VAL A 223 27.76 24.16 11.95
C VAL A 223 29.14 24.79 12.10
N SER A 224 29.72 25.18 10.95
CA SER A 224 30.93 25.98 10.72
C SER A 224 32.11 25.09 10.28
N THR A 225 32.87 25.40 9.22
CA THR A 225 33.32 26.68 8.66
C THR A 225 33.81 26.51 7.20
N THR A 226 33.63 27.55 6.34
CA THR A 226 34.57 28.14 5.34
C THR A 226 35.38 27.21 4.41
N SER A 227 35.64 27.44 3.11
CA SER A 227 35.96 28.66 2.36
C SER A 227 36.13 28.31 0.86
N ARG A 228 36.12 29.36 0.04
CA ARG A 228 36.12 29.44 -1.42
C ARG A 228 37.55 29.79 -1.92
N GLY A 229 38.03 29.21 -3.04
CA GLY A 229 39.20 29.75 -3.79
C GLY A 229 40.04 28.76 -4.64
N GLU A 230 39.73 28.69 -5.95
CA GLU A 230 40.57 28.63 -7.18
C GLU A 230 41.84 27.72 -7.38
N GLY A 231 41.68 26.68 -8.24
CA GLY A 231 42.42 26.36 -9.51
C GLY A 231 43.89 25.84 -9.54
N PRO A 232 44.41 25.29 -10.69
CA PRO A 232 43.83 24.39 -11.71
C PRO A 232 44.76 23.21 -12.18
N ASP A 233 44.22 22.40 -13.12
CA ASP A 233 44.86 21.50 -14.12
C ASP A 233 45.34 20.06 -13.77
N ARG A 234 44.53 19.03 -14.12
CA ARG A 234 44.72 18.17 -15.32
C ARG A 234 43.70 17.02 -15.41
N ALA A 235 43.42 16.63 -16.66
CA ALA A 235 42.74 15.42 -17.17
C ALA A 235 41.25 15.55 -17.56
N ARG A 236 41.08 15.81 -18.86
CA ARG A 236 39.90 15.74 -19.74
C ARG A 236 39.26 14.35 -19.78
N SER A 237 37.92 14.28 -19.74
CA SER A 237 37.07 13.39 -20.57
C SER A 237 35.57 13.78 -20.49
N PRO A 238 34.74 13.47 -21.52
CA PRO A 238 33.52 14.22 -21.91
C PRO A 238 32.18 13.67 -21.32
N PRO A 239 31.02 14.32 -21.59
CA PRO A 239 29.76 14.09 -20.88
C PRO A 239 28.94 12.90 -21.41
N PRO A 240 27.98 12.35 -20.63
CA PRO A 240 27.12 11.27 -21.09
C PRO A 240 25.87 11.83 -21.77
N GLN A 241 25.79 11.65 -23.09
CA GLN A 241 24.52 11.49 -23.80
C GLN A 241 24.67 10.32 -24.76
N VAL A 242 24.08 9.15 -24.46
CA VAL A 242 23.33 8.30 -25.41
C VAL A 242 22.48 7.34 -24.56
N GLY A 243 21.17 7.31 -24.83
CA GLY A 243 20.18 6.51 -24.12
C GLY A 243 20.25 4.99 -24.37
N PRO A 244 19.31 4.23 -23.79
CA PRO A 244 19.32 2.77 -23.68
C PRO A 244 18.87 2.05 -24.98
N ARG A 245 19.37 2.49 -26.14
CA ARG A 245 18.97 1.92 -27.45
C ARG A 245 20.08 1.18 -28.20
N ALA A 246 21.33 1.21 -27.72
CA ALA A 246 22.45 0.49 -28.35
C ALA A 246 22.66 -0.95 -27.81
N ALA A 247 22.21 -1.25 -26.59
CA ALA A 247 22.41 -2.59 -25.98
C ALA A 247 21.46 -3.68 -26.52
N ILE A 248 20.38 -3.30 -27.21
CA ILE A 248 19.39 -4.25 -27.75
C ILE A 248 19.75 -4.70 -29.18
N GLN A 249 20.56 -3.91 -29.89
CA GLN A 249 20.90 -4.19 -31.28
C GLN A 249 21.99 -5.29 -31.42
N ASP A 250 22.83 -5.48 -30.39
CA ASP A 250 23.85 -6.53 -30.38
C ASP A 250 23.31 -7.94 -30.03
N PHE A 251 22.22 -8.03 -29.25
CA PHE A 251 21.57 -9.31 -28.95
C PHE A 251 20.88 -9.92 -30.18
N THR A 252 20.50 -9.08 -31.15
CA THR A 252 19.70 -9.49 -32.32
C THR A 252 20.56 -10.07 -33.45
N GLN A 253 21.88 -9.84 -33.46
CA GLN A 253 22.78 -10.44 -34.45
C GLN A 253 23.37 -11.78 -34.01
N GLN A 254 23.39 -12.07 -32.70
CA GLN A 254 23.86 -13.36 -32.17
C GLN A 254 22.83 -14.50 -32.33
N SER A 255 21.53 -14.18 -32.39
CA SER A 255 20.45 -15.17 -32.53
C SER A 255 20.39 -15.83 -33.92
N LYS A 256 20.81 -15.12 -34.99
CA LYS A 256 20.79 -15.63 -36.37
C LYS A 256 21.86 -16.69 -36.64
N LYS A 257 23.00 -16.68 -35.93
CA LYS A 257 24.05 -17.70 -36.09
C LYS A 257 23.71 -19.01 -35.36
N GLY A 258 23.04 -18.93 -34.22
CA GLY A 258 22.56 -20.11 -33.48
C GLY A 258 21.43 -20.88 -34.18
N LEU A 259 20.55 -20.19 -34.90
CA LEU A 259 19.46 -20.82 -35.66
C LEU A 259 19.98 -21.64 -36.85
N ASN A 260 21.03 -21.16 -37.53
CA ASN A 260 21.63 -21.88 -38.66
C ASN A 260 22.40 -23.14 -38.20
N GLN A 261 23.01 -23.12 -37.00
CA GLN A 261 23.57 -24.32 -36.37
C GLN A 261 22.48 -25.33 -35.99
N LEU A 262 21.35 -24.89 -35.46
CA LEU A 262 20.22 -25.77 -35.14
C LEU A 262 19.61 -26.39 -36.41
N LYS A 263 19.52 -25.63 -37.50
CA LYS A 263 19.02 -26.10 -38.80
C LYS A 263 19.95 -27.14 -39.41
N SER A 264 21.28 -26.95 -39.33
CA SER A 264 22.26 -27.94 -39.80
C SER A 264 22.29 -29.22 -38.96
N PHE A 265 21.98 -29.12 -37.65
CA PHE A 265 21.79 -30.30 -36.77
C PHE A 265 20.49 -31.06 -37.04
N LEU A 266 19.45 -30.38 -37.53
CA LEU A 266 18.17 -30.97 -37.95
C LEU A 266 18.25 -31.61 -39.34
N ASP A 267 19.01 -31.01 -40.27
CA ASP A 267 19.21 -31.54 -41.63
C ASP A 267 20.15 -32.76 -41.63
N GLY A 268 21.24 -32.72 -40.84
CA GLY A 268 22.15 -33.86 -40.69
C GLY A 268 21.54 -35.11 -40.03
N LYS A 269 20.33 -35.01 -39.50
CA LYS A 269 19.56 -36.14 -38.93
C LYS A 269 18.54 -36.72 -39.89
N ARG A 270 18.36 -36.12 -41.08
CA ARG A 270 17.31 -36.51 -42.03
C ARG A 270 17.75 -37.57 -43.05
N ASP A 271 19.05 -37.68 -43.32
CA ASP A 271 19.60 -38.62 -44.32
C ASP A 271 20.16 -39.93 -43.72
N ALA A 272 20.08 -40.11 -42.40
CA ALA A 272 20.34 -41.41 -41.75
C ALA A 272 19.01 -42.16 -41.55
N GLY A 273 18.39 -42.55 -42.67
CA GLY A 273 17.30 -43.51 -42.67
C GLY A 273 17.82 -44.91 -42.34
N GLY A 274 17.56 -45.39 -41.13
CA GLY A 274 17.83 -46.78 -40.78
C GLY A 274 17.76 -47.07 -39.29
N SER A 275 16.64 -47.63 -38.86
CA SER A 275 16.55 -48.51 -37.68
C SER A 275 16.90 -47.91 -36.31
N LEU A 276 15.98 -47.13 -35.73
CA LEU A 276 15.82 -47.09 -34.26
C LEU A 276 14.46 -46.52 -33.82
N ARG A 277 13.36 -46.89 -34.49
CA ARG A 277 12.04 -46.32 -34.19
C ARG A 277 11.02 -47.29 -33.58
N GLU A 278 11.45 -48.39 -33.00
CA GLU A 278 10.50 -49.39 -32.45
C GLU A 278 10.69 -49.72 -30.97
N GLY A 279 11.54 -48.97 -30.25
CA GLY A 279 11.72 -49.10 -28.79
C GLY A 279 11.28 -47.89 -27.96
N SER A 280 10.96 -46.75 -28.57
CA SER A 280 10.88 -45.44 -27.89
C SER A 280 9.47 -44.89 -27.70
N GLU A 281 8.43 -45.66 -27.98
CA GLU A 281 7.03 -45.19 -27.87
C GLU A 281 6.39 -45.60 -26.52
N ARG A 282 6.86 -46.69 -25.91
CA ARG A 282 6.40 -47.17 -24.58
C ARG A 282 6.97 -46.39 -23.41
N GLY A 283 8.28 -46.08 -23.43
CA GLY A 283 8.90 -45.17 -22.47
C GLY A 283 8.30 -43.77 -22.57
N ASN A 284 7.94 -43.32 -23.78
CA ASN A 284 7.32 -42.02 -24.02
C ASN A 284 5.89 -41.91 -23.46
N SER A 285 5.06 -42.95 -23.58
CA SER A 285 3.66 -42.88 -23.09
C SER A 285 3.61 -42.84 -21.55
N ALA A 286 4.41 -43.69 -20.87
CA ALA A 286 4.53 -43.67 -19.42
C ALA A 286 5.14 -42.34 -18.91
N LEU A 287 6.18 -41.82 -19.57
CA LEU A 287 6.77 -40.53 -19.22
C LEU A 287 5.83 -39.34 -19.50
N ARG A 288 4.99 -39.42 -20.55
CA ARG A 288 3.93 -38.44 -20.82
C ARG A 288 2.86 -38.46 -19.75
N ASN A 289 2.44 -39.63 -19.29
CA ASN A 289 1.48 -39.75 -18.19
C ASN A 289 2.01 -39.11 -16.89
N VAL A 290 3.24 -39.44 -16.49
CA VAL A 290 3.90 -38.87 -15.30
C VAL A 290 4.06 -37.36 -15.43
N ARG A 291 4.45 -36.87 -16.62
CA ARG A 291 4.55 -35.43 -16.89
C ARG A 291 3.18 -34.74 -16.80
N ALA A 292 2.16 -35.29 -17.45
CA ALA A 292 0.81 -34.70 -17.45
C ALA A 292 0.22 -34.66 -16.03
N ARG A 293 0.43 -35.72 -15.24
CA ARG A 293 0.04 -35.74 -13.81
C ARG A 293 0.78 -34.68 -13.00
N ARG A 294 2.10 -34.55 -13.17
CA ARG A 294 2.89 -33.52 -12.50
C ARG A 294 2.41 -32.11 -12.86
N GLU A 295 2.15 -31.85 -14.14
CA GLU A 295 1.64 -30.56 -14.62
C GLU A 295 0.22 -30.27 -14.08
N ALA A 296 -0.62 -31.29 -13.91
CA ALA A 296 -1.94 -31.16 -13.28
C ALA A 296 -1.84 -30.84 -11.78
N GLU A 297 -0.95 -31.52 -11.05
CA GLU A 297 -0.68 -31.26 -9.63
C GLU A 297 -0.08 -29.85 -9.42
N GLU A 298 0.79 -29.40 -10.33
CA GLU A 298 1.35 -28.04 -10.32
C GLU A 298 0.26 -26.99 -10.60
N ALA A 299 -0.63 -27.24 -11.56
CA ALA A 299 -1.76 -26.36 -11.85
C ALA A 299 -2.78 -26.30 -10.70
N ASP A 300 -3.03 -27.42 -9.99
CA ASP A 300 -3.86 -27.44 -8.76
C ASP A 300 -3.23 -26.59 -7.66
N LYS A 301 -1.93 -26.77 -7.43
CA LYS A 301 -1.17 -25.99 -6.45
C LYS A 301 -1.26 -24.50 -6.75
N ASP A 302 -1.10 -24.10 -8.00
CA ASP A 302 -1.20 -22.69 -8.41
C ASP A 302 -2.63 -22.16 -8.32
N TYR A 303 -3.64 -22.95 -8.68
CA TYR A 303 -5.03 -22.58 -8.46
C TYR A 303 -5.34 -22.32 -6.98
N ARG A 304 -4.93 -23.21 -6.07
CA ARG A 304 -5.12 -23.05 -4.62
C ARG A 304 -4.41 -21.80 -4.08
N LYS A 305 -3.20 -21.50 -4.57
CA LYS A 305 -2.49 -20.26 -4.20
C LYS A 305 -3.30 -19.02 -4.59
N VAL A 306 -3.88 -18.99 -5.79
CA VAL A 306 -4.68 -17.85 -6.25
C VAL A 306 -5.98 -17.71 -5.44
N VAL A 307 -6.62 -18.82 -5.08
CA VAL A 307 -7.79 -18.82 -4.17
C VAL A 307 -7.42 -18.24 -2.80
N TYR A 308 -6.30 -18.68 -2.22
CA TYR A 308 -5.81 -18.15 -0.94
C TYR A 308 -5.47 -16.65 -1.02
N LYS A 309 -4.83 -16.23 -2.12
CA LYS A 309 -4.53 -14.83 -2.39
C LYS A 309 -5.81 -13.99 -2.44
N LEU A 310 -6.85 -14.48 -3.12
CA LEU A 310 -8.14 -13.78 -3.20
C LEU A 310 -8.77 -13.58 -1.81
N GLU A 311 -8.79 -14.62 -0.98
CA GLU A 311 -9.32 -14.51 0.39
C GLU A 311 -8.47 -13.56 1.27
N THR A 312 -7.16 -13.54 1.07
CA THR A 312 -6.26 -12.58 1.75
C THR A 312 -6.60 -11.14 1.34
N LEU A 313 -6.79 -10.89 0.04
CA LEU A 313 -7.17 -9.57 -0.48
C LEU A 313 -8.55 -9.13 0.00
N ARG A 314 -9.50 -10.07 0.11
CA ARG A 314 -10.83 -9.82 0.68
C ARG A 314 -10.74 -9.30 2.12
N ARG A 315 -9.90 -9.93 2.95
CA ARG A 315 -9.67 -9.50 4.34
C ARG A 315 -8.93 -8.17 4.40
N TRP A 316 -7.92 -7.98 3.54
CA TRP A 316 -7.18 -6.73 3.47
C TRP A 316 -8.09 -5.55 3.15
N ARG A 317 -8.98 -5.66 2.15
CA ARG A 317 -10.00 -4.63 1.85
C ARG A 317 -10.83 -4.27 3.09
N GLY A 318 -11.32 -5.28 3.82
CA GLY A 318 -12.06 -5.04 5.07
C GLY A 318 -11.22 -4.39 6.17
N ASN A 319 -9.93 -4.72 6.27
CA ASN A 319 -9.00 -4.10 7.21
C ASN A 319 -8.73 -2.63 6.87
N VAL A 320 -8.56 -2.29 5.59
CA VAL A 320 -8.33 -0.91 5.14
C VAL A 320 -9.51 0.00 5.52
N ILE A 321 -10.74 -0.47 5.29
CA ILE A 321 -11.94 0.28 5.67
C ILE A 321 -11.99 0.50 7.19
N ARG A 322 -11.77 -0.55 8.00
CA ARG A 322 -11.72 -0.45 9.47
C ARG A 322 -10.61 0.48 9.96
N ALA A 323 -9.44 0.42 9.35
CA ALA A 323 -8.32 1.31 9.67
C ALA A 323 -8.70 2.77 9.39
N GLY A 324 -9.40 3.05 8.28
CA GLY A 324 -9.91 4.38 7.97
C GLY A 324 -10.83 4.96 9.05
N PHE A 325 -11.68 4.14 9.67
CA PHE A 325 -12.50 4.57 10.82
C PHE A 325 -11.69 4.72 12.12
N THR A 326 -10.66 3.91 12.31
CA THR A 326 -9.84 3.93 13.53
C THR A 326 -8.93 5.15 13.58
N VAL A 327 -8.34 5.53 12.43
CA VAL A 327 -7.53 6.76 12.32
C VAL A 327 -8.36 7.98 12.70
N ARG A 328 -9.63 8.04 12.30
CA ARG A 328 -10.57 9.07 12.76
C ARG A 328 -10.77 9.04 14.29
N GLY A 329 -10.95 7.85 14.89
CA GLY A 329 -11.13 7.71 16.33
C GLY A 329 -9.93 8.23 17.14
N LEU A 330 -8.71 8.04 16.62
CA LEU A 330 -7.50 8.59 17.21
C LEU A 330 -7.39 10.10 17.01
N GLU A 331 -7.73 10.64 15.84
CA GLU A 331 -7.73 12.09 15.59
C GLU A 331 -8.77 12.85 16.45
N LEU A 332 -9.91 12.22 16.76
CA LEU A 332 -10.92 12.79 17.68
C LEU A 332 -10.44 12.82 19.13
N ASN A 333 -9.65 11.83 19.56
CA ASN A 333 -9.10 11.80 20.92
C ASN A 333 -7.95 12.81 21.11
N PHE A 334 -7.22 13.14 20.05
CA PHE A 334 -6.21 14.21 20.08
C PHE A 334 -6.80 15.62 20.04
N THR A 335 -8.08 15.78 19.66
CA THR A 335 -8.77 17.08 19.67
C THR A 335 -9.57 17.33 20.96
N ALA A 336 -9.56 16.39 21.91
CA ALA A 336 -10.25 16.49 23.20
C ALA A 336 -9.31 16.82 24.39
N ILE A 337 -8.06 17.17 24.13
CA ILE A 337 -7.06 17.63 25.10
C ILE A 337 -6.69 19.08 24.75
#